data_AF-A0A150PES2-F1
#
_entry.id   AF-A0A150PES2-F1
#
_cell.length_a   1.000
_cell.length_b   1.000
_cell.length_c   1.000
_cell.angle_alpha   90.00
_cell.angle_beta   90.00
_cell.angle_gamma   90.00
#
_symmetry.space_group_name_H-M   'P 1'
#
loop_
_entity.id
_entity.type
_entity.pdbx_description
1 polymer ?
#
loop_
_entity_poly.entity_id
_entity_poly.type
_entity_poly.pdbx_seq_one_letter_code
_entity_poly.pdbx_strand_id
1 'polypeptide(L)'
;MEDGTMPRKAVVPSAPPIPLVIVAGCPAEFVAVCREVGARLGVAVRECDLRSLRPTIAASQPYAVIVTDELYRFDAGSFDALIRQAPASLVRVDRREASDDGRRRLLIEAVFESAANEPSSGIRSILT
;
A
#
# COMPACT_ATOMS: atom_id res chain seq x y z
N MET A 1 -39.55 34.54 -20.97
CA MET A 1 -38.38 33.92 -21.64
C MET A 1 -37.23 34.06 -20.68
N GLU A 2 -37.00 33.07 -19.82
CA GLU A 2 -35.84 33.04 -18.93
C GLU A 2 -35.32 31.59 -18.99
N ASP A 3 -34.25 31.42 -19.77
CA ASP A 3 -33.54 30.16 -19.98
C ASP A 3 -32.70 29.87 -18.74
N GLY A 4 -33.24 29.04 -17.84
CA GLY A 4 -32.55 28.54 -16.66
C GLY A 4 -31.57 27.43 -17.03
N THR A 5 -30.45 27.78 -17.68
CA THR A 5 -29.34 26.84 -17.88
C THR A 5 -28.73 26.48 -16.52
N MET A 6 -29.16 25.34 -15.96
CA MET A 6 -28.49 24.72 -14.82
C MET A 6 -27.08 24.26 -15.22
N PRO A 7 -26.04 24.54 -14.42
CA PRO A 7 -24.70 24.05 -14.68
C PRO A 7 -24.71 22.52 -14.56
N ARG A 8 -24.53 21.85 -15.70
CA ARG A 8 -24.35 20.39 -15.75
C ARG A 8 -23.04 20.09 -15.05
N LYS A 9 -23.09 19.51 -13.85
CA LYS A 9 -21.92 19.04 -13.11
C LYS A 9 -21.14 18.10 -14.02
N ALA A 10 -19.97 18.54 -14.48
CA ALA A 10 -19.06 17.70 -15.23
C ALA A 10 -18.70 16.49 -14.36
N VAL A 11 -19.16 15.31 -14.75
CA VAL A 11 -18.64 14.06 -14.20
C VAL A 11 -17.28 13.87 -14.86
N VAL A 12 -16.22 14.31 -14.17
CA VAL A 12 -14.87 13.88 -14.52
C VAL A 12 -14.87 12.35 -14.41
N PRO A 13 -14.40 11.60 -15.41
CA PRO A 13 -14.14 10.18 -15.21
C PRO A 13 -13.14 10.11 -14.04
N SER A 14 -13.58 9.57 -12.90
CA SER A 14 -12.72 9.38 -11.74
C SER A 14 -11.51 8.59 -12.20
N ALA A 15 -10.32 9.17 -12.10
CA ALA A 15 -9.09 8.45 -12.29
C ALA A 15 -9.14 7.18 -11.40
N PRO A 16 -8.63 6.04 -11.88
CA PRO A 16 -8.57 4.84 -11.06
C PRO A 16 -7.85 5.16 -9.74
N PRO A 17 -8.33 4.64 -8.59
CA PRO A 17 -7.69 4.87 -7.31
C PRO A 17 -6.23 4.42 -7.38
N ILE A 18 -5.34 5.28 -6.88
CA ILE A 18 -3.90 5.02 -6.84
C ILE A 18 -3.66 3.92 -5.79
N PRO A 19 -3.03 2.79 -6.14
CA PRO A 19 -2.70 1.74 -5.18
C PRO A 19 -1.84 2.30 -4.04
N LEU A 20 -2.10 1.85 -2.81
CA LEU A 20 -1.36 2.30 -1.63
C LEU A 20 -0.55 1.15 -1.03
N VAL A 21 0.73 1.40 -0.78
CA VAL A 21 1.60 0.55 0.04
C VAL A 21 1.92 1.28 1.34
N ILE A 22 1.69 0.62 2.47
CA ILE A 22 2.11 1.13 3.78
C ILE A 22 3.44 0.48 4.16
N VAL A 23 4.36 1.28 4.71
CA VAL A 23 5.66 0.81 5.21
C VAL A 23 5.78 1.16 6.69
N ALA A 24 6.09 0.19 7.55
CA ALA A 24 6.21 0.41 8.99
C ALA A 24 7.47 -0.25 9.58
N GLY A 25 8.22 0.53 10.37
CA GLY A 25 9.44 0.08 11.05
C GLY A 25 10.63 -0.25 10.14
N CYS A 26 10.57 0.12 8.86
CA CYS A 26 11.70 -0.01 7.94
C CYS A 26 12.67 1.17 8.09
N PRO A 27 13.97 0.98 7.83
CA PRO A 27 14.95 2.06 7.88
C PRO A 27 14.67 3.11 6.79
N ALA A 28 15.12 4.35 7.02
CA ALA A 28 14.83 5.49 6.14
C ALA A 28 15.26 5.28 4.68
N GLU A 29 16.40 4.62 4.48
CA GLU A 29 16.89 4.20 3.15
C GLU A 29 15.92 3.27 2.42
N PHE A 30 15.26 2.35 3.13
CA PHE A 30 14.25 1.47 2.56
C PHE A 30 13.01 2.26 2.14
N VAL A 31 12.54 3.15 3.02
CA VAL A 31 11.41 4.03 2.72
C VAL A 31 11.70 4.94 1.52
N ALA A 32 12.92 5.45 1.40
CA ALA A 32 13.34 6.27 0.27
C ALA A 32 13.23 5.50 -1.05
N VAL A 33 13.71 4.25 -1.10
CA VAL A 33 13.60 3.40 -2.30
C VAL A 33 12.13 3.08 -2.60
N CYS A 34 11.31 2.80 -1.58
CA CYS A 34 9.86 2.64 -1.78
C CYS A 34 9.23 3.86 -2.45
N ARG A 35 9.55 5.08 -1.97
CA ARG A 35 9.01 6.32 -2.53
C ARG A 35 9.49 6.56 -3.97
N GLU A 36 10.76 6.29 -4.26
CA GLU A 36 11.31 6.38 -5.62
C GLU A 36 10.56 5.44 -6.58
N VAL A 37 10.48 4.15 -6.24
CA VAL A 37 9.82 3.14 -7.06
C VAL A 37 8.32 3.40 -7.17
N GLY A 38 7.67 3.81 -6.08
CA GLY A 38 6.26 4.20 -6.05
C GLY A 38 5.94 5.36 -6.97
N ALA A 39 6.74 6.43 -6.95
CA ALA A 39 6.57 7.55 -7.86
C ALA A 39 6.71 7.12 -9.33
N ARG A 40 7.65 6.21 -9.63
CA ARG A 40 7.86 5.69 -10.99
C ARG A 40 6.69 4.82 -11.48
N LEU A 41 6.10 4.01 -10.59
CA LEU A 41 5.07 3.02 -10.94
C LEU A 41 3.63 3.50 -10.67
N GLY A 42 3.44 4.73 -10.18
CA GLY A 42 2.11 5.25 -9.85
C GLY A 42 1.49 4.58 -8.63
N VAL A 43 2.30 4.22 -7.63
CA VAL A 43 1.88 3.61 -6.36
C VAL A 43 2.19 4.57 -5.22
N ALA A 44 1.18 4.91 -4.43
CA ALA A 44 1.33 5.75 -3.26
C ALA A 44 2.06 4.99 -2.14
N VAL A 45 2.95 5.69 -1.44
CA VAL A 45 3.66 5.14 -0.28
C VAL A 45 3.31 5.94 0.95
N ARG A 46 2.89 5.24 2.01
CA ARG A 46 2.67 5.84 3.32
C ARG A 46 3.56 5.17 4.34
N GLU A 47 4.44 5.96 4.93
CA GLU A 47 5.18 5.54 6.11
C GLU A 47 4.29 5.68 7.35
N CYS A 48 4.29 4.68 8.22
CA CYS A 48 3.45 4.64 9.39
C CYS A 48 4.19 4.02 10.58
N ASP A 49 3.98 4.58 11.76
CA ASP A 49 4.42 3.93 13.00
C ASP A 49 3.40 2.87 13.44
N LEU A 50 3.80 2.02 14.39
CA LEU A 50 2.95 0.94 14.91
C LEU A 50 1.60 1.42 15.46
N ARG A 51 1.56 2.55 16.17
CA ARG A 51 0.33 3.04 16.80
C ARG A 51 -0.67 3.49 15.75
N SER A 52 -0.17 4.13 14.69
CA SER A 52 -0.98 4.65 13.60
C SER A 52 -1.34 3.60 12.54
N LEU A 53 -0.68 2.44 12.55
CA LEU A 53 -0.82 1.45 11.49
C LEU A 53 -2.24 0.90 11.35
N ARG A 54 -2.85 0.44 12.44
CA ARG A 54 -4.21 -0.11 12.44
C ARG A 54 -5.26 0.88 11.92
N PRO A 55 -5.39 2.11 12.47
CA PRO A 55 -6.37 3.06 11.96
C PRO A 55 -6.08 3.47 10.52
N THR A 56 -4.80 3.53 10.12
CA THR A 56 -4.44 3.85 8.73
C THR A 56 -4.89 2.76 7.76
N ILE A 57 -4.66 1.48 8.06
CA ILE A 57 -5.12 0.37 7.21
C ILE A 57 -6.63 0.38 7.06
N ALA A 58 -7.36 0.55 8.17
CA ALA A 58 -8.82 0.60 8.17
C ALA A 58 -9.36 1.76 7.31
N ALA A 59 -8.70 2.91 7.34
CA ALA A 59 -9.14 4.11 6.61
C ALA A 59 -8.72 4.13 5.13
N SER A 60 -7.69 3.37 4.74
CA SER A 60 -7.05 3.52 3.42
C SER A 60 -7.02 2.26 2.55
N GLN A 61 -7.40 1.09 3.10
CA GLN A 61 -7.46 -0.20 2.39
C GLN A 61 -6.25 -0.42 1.47
N PRO A 62 -5.02 -0.45 2.04
CA PRO A 62 -3.81 -0.57 1.23
C PRO A 62 -3.76 -1.91 0.50
N TYR A 63 -3.02 -1.92 -0.61
CA TYR A 63 -2.68 -3.12 -1.34
C TYR A 63 -1.75 -4.02 -0.52
N ALA A 64 -0.72 -3.41 0.08
CA ALA A 64 0.26 -4.13 0.88
C ALA A 64 0.72 -3.33 2.10
N VAL A 65 1.15 -4.05 3.12
CA VAL A 65 1.80 -3.52 4.32
C VAL A 65 3.17 -4.19 4.43
N ILE A 66 4.23 -3.41 4.30
CA ILE A 66 5.61 -3.85 4.44
C ILE A 66 6.08 -3.56 5.86
N VAL A 67 6.58 -4.59 6.54
CA VAL A 67 7.14 -4.49 7.90
C VAL A 67 8.46 -5.23 8.00
N THR A 68 9.31 -4.83 8.94
CA THR A 68 10.47 -5.64 9.29
C THR A 68 10.02 -6.90 10.03
N ASP A 69 10.78 -7.98 9.87
CA ASP A 69 10.51 -9.25 10.56
C ASP A 69 10.62 -9.10 12.09
N GLU A 70 11.53 -8.26 12.58
CA GLU A 70 11.63 -7.89 14.00
C GLU A 70 10.32 -7.27 14.52
N LEU A 71 9.74 -6.34 13.74
CA LEU A 71 8.49 -5.68 14.08
C LEU A 71 7.30 -6.64 14.06
N TYR A 72 7.25 -7.51 13.04
CA TYR A 72 6.23 -8.55 12.96
C TYR A 72 6.29 -9.49 14.16
N ARG A 73 7.49 -9.96 14.54
CA ARG A 73 7.68 -10.86 15.68
C ARG A 73 7.30 -10.24 17.02
N PHE A 74 7.44 -8.93 17.16
CA PHE A 74 7.05 -8.22 18.39
C PHE A 74 5.56 -8.39 18.71
N ASP A 75 4.68 -8.42 17.69
CA ASP A 75 3.24 -8.61 17.89
C ASP A 75 2.57 -9.29 16.68
N ALA A 76 3.01 -10.52 16.37
CA ALA A 76 2.58 -11.25 15.18
C ALA A 76 1.05 -11.46 15.17
N GLY A 77 0.46 -11.70 16.34
CA GLY A 77 -0.98 -11.88 16.48
C GLY A 77 -1.78 -10.65 16.06
N SER A 78 -1.33 -9.45 16.41
CA SER A 78 -1.94 -8.20 15.95
C SER A 78 -1.86 -8.01 14.44
N PHE A 79 -0.69 -8.26 13.84
CA PHE A 79 -0.51 -8.13 12.40
C PHE A 79 -1.37 -9.13 11.62
N ASP A 80 -1.42 -10.38 12.07
CA ASP A 80 -2.22 -11.43 11.42
C ASP A 80 -3.73 -11.11 11.53
N ALA A 81 -4.18 -10.66 12.70
CA ALA A 81 -5.56 -10.20 12.88
C ALA A 81 -5.91 -9.01 11.99
N LEU A 82 -5.00 -8.04 11.87
CA LEU A 82 -5.18 -6.84 11.04
C LEU A 82 -5.31 -7.18 9.56
N ILE A 83 -4.51 -8.11 9.08
CA ILE A 83 -4.46 -8.50 7.67
C ILE A 83 -5.64 -9.43 7.31
N ARG A 84 -6.15 -10.22 8.25
CA ARG A 84 -7.43 -10.94 8.04
C ARG A 84 -8.62 -10.01 7.85
N GLN A 85 -8.57 -8.79 8.38
CA GLN A 85 -9.67 -7.82 8.33
C GLN A 85 -9.56 -6.83 7.17
N ALA A 86 -8.42 -6.79 6.47
CA ALA A 86 -8.17 -5.85 5.38
C ALA A 86 -7.73 -6.61 4.12
N PRO A 87 -8.06 -6.15 2.91
CA PRO A 87 -7.65 -6.80 1.66
C PRO A 87 -6.14 -6.64 1.34
N ALA A 88 -5.30 -6.36 2.34
CA ALA A 88 -3.89 -6.05 2.18
C ALA A 88 -3.01 -7.30 2.29
N SER A 89 -1.96 -7.39 1.48
CA SER A 89 -0.91 -8.40 1.68
C SER A 89 0.11 -7.94 2.72
N LEU A 90 0.51 -8.83 3.63
CA LEU A 90 1.59 -8.56 4.58
C LEU A 90 2.93 -9.03 4.01
N VAL A 91 3.85 -8.09 3.81
CA VAL A 91 5.21 -8.37 3.35
C VAL A 91 6.16 -8.18 4.53
N ARG A 92 6.86 -9.25 4.89
CA ARG A 92 7.87 -9.23 5.96
C ARG A 92 9.25 -9.13 5.31
N VAL A 93 10.07 -8.25 5.84
CA VAL A 93 11.43 -8.00 5.35
C VAL A 93 12.42 -8.33 6.44
N ASP A 94 13.33 -9.26 6.18
CA ASP A 94 14.45 -9.50 7.09
C ASP A 94 15.43 -8.32 7.08
N ARG A 95 16.13 -8.11 8.19
CA ARG A 95 17.14 -7.05 8.31
C ARG A 95 18.22 -7.14 7.24
N ARG A 96 18.62 -8.34 6.83
CA ARG A 96 19.60 -8.56 5.76
C ARG A 96 19.05 -8.12 4.40
N GLU A 97 17.77 -8.37 4.14
CA GLU A 97 17.11 -7.95 2.89
C GLU A 97 16.93 -6.43 2.86
N ALA A 98 16.61 -5.81 3.99
CA ALA A 98 16.46 -4.35 4.08
C ALA A 98 17.80 -3.59 3.92
N SER A 99 18.91 -4.22 4.30
CA SER A 99 20.25 -3.60 4.30
C SER A 99 21.05 -3.88 3.01
N ASP A 100 20.71 -4.93 2.27
CA ASP A 100 21.34 -5.25 0.98
C ASP A 100 20.64 -4.48 -0.14
N ASP A 101 21.34 -3.55 -0.79
CA ASP A 101 20.76 -2.69 -1.83
C ASP A 101 20.08 -3.45 -2.97
N GLY A 102 20.71 -4.53 -3.45
CA GLY A 102 20.19 -5.32 -4.57
C GLY A 102 18.90 -6.05 -4.21
N ARG A 103 18.89 -6.74 -3.06
CA ARG A 103 17.71 -7.46 -2.57
C ARG A 103 16.59 -6.53 -2.16
N ARG A 104 16.92 -5.43 -1.48
CA ARG A 104 15.97 -4.37 -1.13
C ARG A 104 15.26 -3.86 -2.38
N ARG A 105 16.02 -3.50 -3.42
CA ARG A 105 15.45 -2.94 -4.65
C ARG A 105 14.58 -3.97 -5.37
N LEU A 106 15.05 -5.21 -5.51
CA LEU A 106 14.30 -6.30 -6.12
C LEU A 106 12.95 -6.53 -5.41
N LEU A 107 12.96 -6.61 -4.07
CA LEU A 107 11.76 -6.82 -3.26
C LEU A 107 10.76 -5.66 -3.44
N ILE A 108 11.25 -4.42 -3.36
CA ILE A 108 10.40 -3.23 -3.52
C ILE A 108 9.82 -3.19 -4.94
N GLU A 109 10.62 -3.43 -5.97
CA GLU A 109 10.13 -3.45 -7.36
C GLU A 109 9.04 -4.51 -7.53
N ALA A 110 9.27 -5.74 -7.07
CA ALA A 110 8.28 -6.81 -7.18
C ALA A 110 6.93 -6.47 -6.50
N VAL A 111 6.97 -5.93 -5.28
CA VAL A 111 5.74 -5.54 -4.56
C VAL A 111 4.99 -4.43 -5.30
N PHE A 112 5.72 -3.45 -5.80
CA PHE A 112 5.12 -2.25 -6.42
C PHE A 112 4.65 -2.52 -7.86
N GLU A 113 5.36 -3.34 -8.62
CA GLU A 113 4.88 -3.82 -9.92
C GLU A 113 3.60 -4.65 -9.76
N SER A 114 3.53 -5.50 -8.74
CA SER A 114 2.30 -6.23 -8.41
C SER A 114 1.15 -5.29 -8.04
N ALA A 115 1.42 -4.24 -7.24
CA ALA A 115 0.43 -3.23 -6.86
C ALA A 115 -0.06 -2.40 -8.06
N ALA A 116 0.84 -2.03 -8.97
CA ALA A 116 0.52 -1.23 -10.15
C ALA A 116 -0.28 -2.01 -11.21
N ASN A 117 -0.07 -3.33 -11.28
CA ASN A 117 -0.74 -4.21 -12.24
C ASN A 117 -2.03 -4.84 -11.71
N GLU A 118 -2.31 -4.76 -10.40
CA GLU A 118 -3.62 -5.19 -9.89
C GLU A 118 -4.70 -4.29 -10.49
N PRO A 119 -5.67 -4.85 -11.23
CA PRO A 119 -6.77 -4.04 -11.70
C PRO A 119 -7.43 -3.48 -10.45
N SER A 120 -7.69 -2.17 -10.42
CA SER A 120 -8.58 -1.54 -9.46
C SER A 120 -9.99 -2.09 -9.67
N SER A 121 -10.19 -3.38 -9.35
CA SER A 121 -11.37 -4.15 -9.63
C SER A 121 -12.04 -4.39 -8.30
N GLY A 122 -13.16 -3.72 -8.09
CA GLY A 122 -14.08 -3.93 -6.97
C GLY A 122 -14.75 -5.31 -6.97
N ILE A 123 -14.07 -6.34 -7.48
CA ILE A 123 -14.53 -7.73 -7.49
C ILE A 123 -13.29 -8.61 -7.28
N ARG A 124 -12.83 -8.72 -6.03
CA ARG A 124 -12.12 -9.95 -5.63
C ARG A 124 -13.19 -11.04 -5.58
N SER A 125 -13.23 -11.83 -6.64
CA SER A 125 -14.08 -13.01 -6.73
C SER A 125 -13.73 -13.92 -5.56
N ILE A 126 -14.64 -14.03 -4.60
CA ILE A 126 -14.67 -15.07 -3.59
C ILE A 126 -14.90 -16.42 -4.28
N LEU A 127 -13.81 -17.04 -4.70
CA LEU A 127 -13.77 -18.48 -4.96
C LEU A 127 -12.78 -19.09 -3.96
N THR A 128 -13.30 -19.48 -2.80
CA THR A 128 -13.18 -20.82 -2.19
C THR A 128 -14.00 -20.85 -0.91
#